data_AF-A0A7X8ZIF0-F1
#
_entry.id   AF-A0A7X8ZIF0-F1
#
_cell.length_a   1.000
_cell.length_b   1.000
_cell.length_c   1.000
_cell.angle_alpha   90.00
_cell.angle_beta   90.00
_cell.angle_gamma   90.00
#
_symmetry.space_group_name_H-M   'P 1'
#
loop_
_entity.id
_entity.type
_entity.pdbx_description
1 polymer ?
#
loop_
_entity_poly.entity_id
_entity_poly.type
_entity_poly.pdbx_seq_one_letter_code
_entity_poly.pdbx_strand_id
1 'polypeptide(L)'
;MSCQHKETYQKAIDTVRLLSADGVQQANSGHPGMPMGTADFAFTLWSKFLRFDPANPDWIGRDRFVLSAGHGSMLLYSLLHLFGYDLSLEDLKQFRQWGSKTPGHPEFGHTCGVEVTTGPLASGLASAVGLAIAQKQLAARTGNSDLFDQKVYVISGDGCMMEGTSHEACALAGHQKLDNLILFYDDNGITIEGSTSLAMSEDVGARFAAYGWNVLRINGQCVRQIQAALMLARDCKDKPSIIIGKTVIGSGSPNMAGSSEVHGAPLGAEELAATKKALGFDPTQSFVIPSEVRDLCGELIAAKKAEAALWNEKFAAFKAAASAEQRATLEALLQRSVPSDILDRLLKAVPAKETATRNSGGEIM
;
A
#
# COMPACT_ATOMS: atom_id res chain seq x y z
N MET A 1 13.04 22.56 -7.48
CA MET A 1 11.71 22.63 -8.11
C MET A 1 11.29 24.09 -8.21
N SER A 2 10.84 24.52 -9.39
CA SER A 2 10.25 25.84 -9.60
C SER A 2 8.99 26.04 -8.74
N CYS A 3 8.52 27.29 -8.57
CA CYS A 3 7.28 27.59 -7.84
C CYS A 3 6.09 26.87 -8.46
N GLN A 4 5.96 26.96 -9.80
CA GLN A 4 4.91 26.30 -10.57
C GLN A 4 4.85 24.79 -10.33
N HIS A 5 6.02 24.12 -10.28
CA HIS A 5 6.05 22.68 -10.07
C HIS A 5 5.61 22.28 -8.65
N LYS A 6 5.87 23.13 -7.64
CA LYS A 6 5.37 22.89 -6.28
C LYS A 6 3.85 23.06 -6.20
N GLU A 7 3.31 24.07 -6.88
CA GLU A 7 1.86 24.32 -6.95
C GLU A 7 1.13 23.18 -7.67
N THR A 8 1.61 22.74 -8.83
CA THR A 8 1.03 21.59 -9.55
C THR A 8 1.09 20.31 -8.71
N TYR A 9 2.18 20.08 -7.99
CA TYR A 9 2.31 18.90 -7.12
C TYR A 9 1.31 18.94 -5.96
N GLN A 10 1.14 20.09 -5.30
CA GLN A 10 0.11 20.26 -4.27
C GLN A 10 -1.29 20.03 -4.84
N LYS A 11 -1.57 20.59 -6.02
CA LYS A 11 -2.86 20.42 -6.70
C LYS A 11 -3.15 18.97 -7.09
N ALA A 12 -2.11 18.18 -7.40
CA ALA A 12 -2.25 16.75 -7.64
C ALA A 12 -2.63 15.98 -6.35
N ILE A 13 -2.04 16.34 -5.21
CA ILE A 13 -2.44 15.81 -3.91
C ILE A 13 -3.90 16.15 -3.62
N ASP A 14 -4.30 17.41 -3.83
CA ASP A 14 -5.67 17.86 -3.58
C ASP A 14 -6.68 17.23 -4.55
N THR A 15 -6.24 16.91 -5.77
CA THR A 15 -7.03 16.11 -6.71
C THR A 15 -7.31 14.71 -6.15
N VAL A 16 -6.34 14.05 -5.51
CA VAL A 16 -6.57 12.75 -4.83
C VAL A 16 -7.60 12.89 -3.70
N ARG A 17 -7.50 13.97 -2.89
CA ARG A 17 -8.48 14.27 -1.83
C ARG A 17 -9.89 14.39 -2.39
N LEU A 18 -10.04 15.20 -3.43
CA LEU A 18 -11.33 15.54 -4.00
C LEU A 18 -11.95 14.40 -4.81
N LEU A 19 -11.17 13.63 -5.57
CA LEU A 19 -11.66 12.39 -6.19
C LEU A 19 -12.18 11.41 -5.14
N SER A 20 -11.49 11.29 -4.01
CA SER A 20 -11.92 10.43 -2.92
C SER A 20 -13.22 10.91 -2.29
N ALA A 21 -13.31 12.20 -1.97
CA ALA A 21 -14.51 12.79 -1.37
C ALA A 21 -15.71 12.78 -2.33
N ASP A 22 -15.50 13.06 -3.62
CA ASP A 22 -16.54 13.00 -4.66
C ASP A 22 -17.08 11.58 -4.84
N GLY A 23 -16.21 10.56 -4.87
CA GLY A 23 -16.63 9.17 -4.97
C GLY A 23 -17.48 8.72 -3.78
N VAL A 24 -17.04 9.05 -2.56
CA VAL A 24 -17.83 8.79 -1.34
C VAL A 24 -19.17 9.52 -1.38
N GLN A 25 -19.18 10.79 -1.80
CA GLN A 25 -20.39 11.61 -1.88
C GLN A 25 -21.38 11.07 -2.91
N GLN A 26 -20.89 10.67 -4.10
CA GLN A 26 -21.71 10.10 -5.16
C GLN A 26 -22.31 8.75 -4.76
N ALA A 27 -21.54 7.91 -4.06
CA ALA A 27 -22.02 6.63 -3.54
C ALA A 27 -22.97 6.78 -2.34
N ASN A 28 -23.04 7.98 -1.75
CA ASN A 28 -23.68 8.24 -0.46
C ASN A 28 -23.23 7.25 0.63
N SER A 29 -21.97 6.81 0.56
CA SER A 29 -21.40 5.76 1.38
C SER A 29 -19.87 5.75 1.27
N GLY A 30 -19.16 5.58 2.39
CA GLY A 30 -17.70 5.40 2.40
C GLY A 30 -16.99 6.30 3.40
N HIS A 31 -15.66 6.39 3.26
CA HIS A 31 -14.76 6.95 4.27
C HIS A 31 -13.89 8.05 3.66
N PRO A 32 -14.26 9.33 3.73
CA PRO A 32 -13.51 10.42 3.11
C PRO A 32 -12.32 10.89 3.97
N GLY A 33 -12.42 10.73 5.30
CA GLY A 33 -11.48 11.32 6.26
C GLY A 33 -10.04 10.85 6.09
N MET A 34 -9.79 9.54 6.10
CA MET A 34 -8.42 9.00 5.95
C MET A 34 -7.84 9.31 4.55
N PRO A 35 -8.56 9.12 3.42
CA PRO A 35 -8.07 9.54 2.11
C PRO A 35 -7.63 11.00 2.06
N MET A 36 -8.39 11.91 2.69
CA MET A 36 -8.05 13.34 2.74
C MET A 36 -6.83 13.62 3.62
N GLY A 37 -6.72 12.94 4.77
CA GLY A 37 -5.61 13.09 5.70
C GLY A 37 -4.28 12.53 5.20
N THR A 38 -4.32 11.45 4.41
CA THR A 38 -3.13 10.70 3.96
C THR A 38 -2.71 10.95 2.52
N ALA A 39 -3.44 11.78 1.76
CA ALA A 39 -3.15 12.09 0.37
C ALA A 39 -1.71 12.57 0.14
N ASP A 40 -1.14 13.42 1.00
CA ASP A 40 0.25 13.92 0.81
C ASP A 40 1.26 12.79 0.86
N PHE A 41 1.09 11.88 1.83
CA PHE A 41 1.97 10.72 1.99
C PHE A 41 1.81 9.77 0.80
N ALA A 42 0.58 9.40 0.49
CA ALA A 42 0.31 8.40 -0.54
C ALA A 42 0.73 8.89 -1.94
N PHE A 43 0.38 10.11 -2.32
CA PHE A 43 0.81 10.67 -3.61
C PHE A 43 2.34 10.83 -3.68
N THR A 44 3.00 11.19 -2.58
CA THR A 44 4.46 11.29 -2.53
C THR A 44 5.14 9.94 -2.66
N LEU A 45 4.63 8.92 -1.98
CA LEU A 45 5.09 7.54 -2.12
C LEU A 45 4.96 7.08 -3.59
N TRP A 46 3.77 7.21 -4.18
CA TRP A 46 3.49 6.75 -5.53
C TRP A 46 4.30 7.48 -6.61
N SER A 47 4.34 8.82 -6.53
CA SER A 47 5.05 9.61 -7.54
C SER A 47 6.57 9.41 -7.50
N LYS A 48 7.19 9.24 -6.33
CA LYS A 48 8.65 9.32 -6.18
C LYS A 48 9.36 8.04 -5.76
N PHE A 49 8.70 7.15 -5.03
CA PHE A 49 9.38 6.03 -4.36
C PHE A 49 8.91 4.66 -4.81
N LEU A 50 7.60 4.50 -5.04
CA LEU A 50 7.02 3.22 -5.44
C LEU A 50 7.42 2.89 -6.88
N ARG A 51 8.08 1.75 -7.09
CA ARG A 51 8.39 1.22 -8.42
C ARG A 51 7.23 0.36 -8.92
N PHE A 52 6.61 0.71 -10.03
CA PHE A 52 5.51 -0.06 -10.61
C PHE A 52 5.40 0.21 -12.12
N ASP A 53 4.62 -0.63 -12.81
CA ASP A 53 4.25 -0.40 -14.21
C ASP A 53 2.73 -0.58 -14.33
N PRO A 54 1.94 0.48 -14.57
CA PRO A 54 0.49 0.36 -14.67
C PRO A 54 0.05 -0.46 -15.89
N ALA A 55 0.88 -0.59 -16.93
CA ALA A 55 0.60 -1.42 -18.09
C ALA A 55 0.91 -2.90 -17.85
N ASN A 56 1.67 -3.21 -16.79
CA ASN A 56 1.95 -4.57 -16.35
C ASN A 56 1.85 -4.68 -14.81
N PRO A 57 0.62 -4.68 -14.26
CA PRO A 57 0.37 -4.75 -12.81
C PRO A 57 1.00 -5.97 -12.14
N ASP A 58 1.20 -7.06 -12.89
CA ASP A 58 1.79 -8.31 -12.40
C ASP A 58 3.33 -8.35 -12.53
N TRP A 59 3.94 -7.26 -13.00
CA TRP A 59 5.39 -7.15 -13.15
C TRP A 59 6.11 -7.57 -11.86
N ILE A 60 6.95 -8.60 -11.96
CA ILE A 60 7.66 -9.17 -10.80
C ILE A 60 8.58 -8.16 -10.13
N GLY A 61 9.14 -7.21 -10.90
CA GLY A 61 10.08 -6.22 -10.44
C GLY A 61 9.46 -5.07 -9.64
N ARG A 62 8.12 -4.96 -9.57
CA ARG A 62 7.43 -3.87 -8.87
C ARG A 62 7.62 -3.93 -7.35
N ASP A 63 7.55 -2.79 -6.69
CA ASP A 63 7.28 -2.71 -5.25
C ASP A 63 5.83 -3.09 -4.97
N ARG A 64 5.54 -3.54 -3.74
CA ARG A 64 4.17 -3.85 -3.30
C ARG A 64 3.61 -2.69 -2.49
N PHE A 65 2.36 -2.35 -2.71
CA PHE A 65 1.61 -1.39 -1.89
C PHE A 65 0.40 -2.06 -1.26
N VAL A 66 0.28 -1.98 0.07
CA VAL A 66 -0.86 -2.54 0.81
C VAL A 66 -1.54 -1.45 1.62
N LEU A 67 -2.84 -1.24 1.37
CA LEU A 67 -3.66 -0.35 2.17
C LEU A 67 -4.28 -1.14 3.33
N SER A 68 -3.56 -1.32 4.44
CA SER A 68 -4.07 -2.06 5.60
C SER A 68 -5.29 -1.39 6.23
N ALA A 69 -5.33 -0.05 6.23
CA ALA A 69 -6.53 0.72 6.54
C ALA A 69 -7.50 0.72 5.35
N GLY A 70 -8.00 -0.46 4.98
CA GLY A 70 -8.74 -0.70 3.74
C GLY A 70 -10.02 0.14 3.58
N HIS A 71 -10.55 0.72 4.67
CA HIS A 71 -11.72 1.60 4.61
C HIS A 71 -11.47 2.84 3.76
N GLY A 72 -10.23 3.34 3.66
CA GLY A 72 -9.86 4.44 2.76
C GLY A 72 -9.62 4.00 1.32
N SER A 73 -10.35 3.00 0.84
CA SER A 73 -10.25 2.42 -0.51
C SER A 73 -10.26 3.45 -1.64
N MET A 74 -11.05 4.53 -1.51
CA MET A 74 -11.07 5.62 -2.49
C MET A 74 -9.73 6.35 -2.68
N LEU A 75 -8.86 6.36 -1.67
CA LEU A 75 -7.47 6.83 -1.82
C LEU A 75 -6.72 5.99 -2.86
N LEU A 76 -6.76 4.66 -2.67
CA LEU A 76 -6.09 3.71 -3.56
C LEU A 76 -6.68 3.76 -4.96
N TYR A 77 -8.01 3.80 -5.09
CA TYR A 77 -8.66 3.89 -6.41
C TYR A 77 -8.33 5.19 -7.14
N SER A 78 -8.31 6.32 -6.43
CA SER A 78 -7.90 7.61 -7.01
C SER A 78 -6.45 7.55 -7.52
N LEU A 79 -5.53 6.94 -6.76
CA LEU A 79 -4.14 6.77 -7.18
C LEU A 79 -4.02 5.81 -8.37
N LEU A 80 -4.69 4.66 -8.35
CA LEU A 80 -4.70 3.70 -9.47
C LEU A 80 -5.17 4.37 -10.76
N HIS A 81 -6.26 5.14 -10.70
CA HIS A 81 -6.77 5.92 -11.82
C HIS A 81 -5.75 6.95 -12.32
N LEU A 82 -5.24 7.81 -11.42
CA LEU A 82 -4.30 8.87 -11.78
C LEU A 82 -2.98 8.35 -12.34
N PHE A 83 -2.52 7.19 -11.87
CA PHE A 83 -1.29 6.53 -12.32
C PHE A 83 -1.52 5.53 -13.45
N GLY A 84 -2.70 5.54 -14.09
CA GLY A 84 -2.93 4.90 -15.38
C GLY A 84 -3.13 3.38 -15.33
N TYR A 85 -3.45 2.81 -14.17
CA TYR A 85 -3.95 1.43 -14.10
C TYR A 85 -5.28 1.30 -14.86
N ASP A 86 -5.74 0.07 -15.12
CA ASP A 86 -7.05 -0.20 -15.74
C ASP A 86 -8.22 0.10 -14.77
N LEU A 87 -8.36 1.37 -14.42
CA LEU A 87 -9.40 1.93 -13.59
C LEU A 87 -9.74 3.33 -14.09
N SER A 88 -10.90 3.46 -14.72
CA SER A 88 -11.34 4.69 -15.37
C SER A 88 -11.97 5.68 -14.37
N LEU A 89 -12.16 6.93 -14.79
CA LEU A 89 -12.91 7.91 -14.00
C LEU A 89 -14.37 7.47 -13.80
N GLU A 90 -14.95 6.75 -14.77
CA GLU A 90 -16.29 6.19 -14.67
C GLU A 90 -16.36 5.07 -13.62
N ASP A 91 -15.30 4.25 -13.49
CA ASP A 91 -15.22 3.27 -12.42
C ASP A 91 -15.19 3.95 -11.04
N LEU A 92 -14.52 5.10 -10.90
CA LEU A 92 -14.54 5.88 -9.64
C LEU A 92 -15.95 6.41 -9.32
N LYS A 93 -16.70 6.84 -10.34
CA LYS A 93 -18.10 7.28 -10.17
C LYS A 93 -19.04 6.12 -9.77
N GLN A 94 -18.63 4.88 -10.04
CA GLN A 94 -19.34 3.67 -9.63
C GLN A 94 -18.84 3.09 -8.28
N PHE A 95 -18.16 3.88 -7.46
CA PHE A 95 -17.72 3.45 -6.13
C PHE A 95 -18.87 2.85 -5.31
N ARG A 96 -18.64 1.68 -4.72
CA ARG A 96 -19.61 0.91 -3.92
C ARG A 96 -20.89 0.49 -4.64
N GLN A 97 -20.96 0.59 -5.96
CA GLN A 97 -22.11 0.14 -6.73
C GLN A 97 -21.98 -1.35 -7.08
N TRP A 98 -23.12 -2.00 -7.33
CA TRP A 98 -23.18 -3.42 -7.68
C TRP A 98 -22.34 -3.72 -8.94
N GLY A 99 -21.41 -4.68 -8.82
CA GLY A 99 -20.55 -5.12 -9.92
C GLY A 99 -19.47 -4.13 -10.36
N SER A 100 -19.28 -3.01 -9.66
CA SER A 100 -18.23 -2.05 -10.01
C SER A 100 -16.83 -2.59 -9.70
N LYS A 101 -15.82 -2.07 -10.40
CA LYS A 101 -14.39 -2.34 -10.11
C LYS A 101 -13.88 -1.63 -8.85
N THR A 102 -14.73 -0.89 -8.15
CA THR A 102 -14.38 -0.03 -7.00
C THR A 102 -15.25 -0.39 -5.77
N PRO A 103 -15.10 -1.60 -5.22
CA PRO A 103 -15.85 -2.05 -4.05
C PRO A 103 -15.56 -1.19 -2.80
N GLY A 104 -16.35 -1.37 -1.75
CA GLY A 104 -16.23 -0.54 -0.55
C GLY A 104 -14.91 -0.66 0.20
N HIS A 105 -14.23 -1.80 0.04
CA HIS A 105 -12.87 -2.08 0.51
C HIS A 105 -12.08 -2.73 -0.65
N PRO A 106 -10.73 -2.62 -0.70
CA PRO A 106 -9.94 -3.20 -1.78
C PRO A 106 -10.10 -4.72 -1.85
N GLU A 107 -10.32 -5.25 -3.05
CA GLU A 107 -10.46 -6.69 -3.30
C GLU A 107 -9.42 -7.15 -4.34
N PHE A 108 -8.53 -8.05 -3.91
CA PHE A 108 -7.54 -8.69 -4.79
C PHE A 108 -8.24 -9.51 -5.89
N GLY A 109 -7.74 -9.39 -7.11
CA GLY A 109 -8.29 -10.07 -8.29
C GLY A 109 -9.54 -9.41 -8.89
N HIS A 110 -10.18 -8.47 -8.16
CA HIS A 110 -11.34 -7.72 -8.66
C HIS A 110 -10.94 -6.35 -9.20
N THR A 111 -10.09 -5.62 -8.48
CA THR A 111 -9.55 -4.32 -8.93
C THR A 111 -8.10 -4.45 -9.36
N CYS A 112 -7.79 -4.00 -10.57
CA CYS A 112 -6.42 -3.97 -11.09
C CYS A 112 -5.49 -3.12 -10.18
N GLY A 113 -4.34 -3.68 -9.79
CA GLY A 113 -3.37 -3.02 -8.91
C GLY A 113 -3.64 -3.13 -7.41
N VAL A 114 -4.70 -3.81 -6.98
CA VAL A 114 -4.90 -4.18 -5.58
C VAL A 114 -4.11 -5.45 -5.26
N GLU A 115 -3.09 -5.34 -4.39
CA GLU A 115 -2.21 -6.46 -4.03
C GLU A 115 -2.87 -7.46 -3.07
N VAL A 116 -3.73 -6.99 -2.16
CA VAL A 116 -4.31 -7.78 -1.07
C VAL A 116 -5.73 -7.28 -0.79
N THR A 117 -6.67 -8.21 -0.59
CA THR A 117 -7.99 -7.86 -0.05
C THR A 117 -7.85 -7.39 1.39
N THR A 118 -8.32 -6.18 1.69
CA THR A 118 -8.24 -5.57 3.03
C THR A 118 -9.61 -5.07 3.46
N GLY A 119 -9.76 -4.67 4.72
CA GLY A 119 -11.04 -4.26 5.30
C GLY A 119 -11.10 -4.65 6.76
N PRO A 120 -10.99 -5.94 7.10
CA PRO A 120 -10.66 -6.37 8.45
C PRO A 120 -9.34 -5.73 8.87
N LEU A 121 -9.36 -4.94 9.95
CA LEU A 121 -8.21 -4.15 10.37
C LEU A 121 -6.99 -5.05 10.67
N ALA A 122 -5.79 -4.50 10.46
CA ALA A 122 -4.49 -5.18 10.55
C ALA A 122 -4.23 -6.38 9.62
N SER A 123 -5.24 -6.96 8.97
CA SER A 123 -5.04 -8.09 8.05
C SER A 123 -4.07 -7.76 6.91
N GLY A 124 -4.21 -6.57 6.31
CA GLY A 124 -3.29 -6.09 5.27
C GLY A 124 -1.85 -5.93 5.77
N LEU A 125 -1.64 -5.41 6.98
CA LEU A 125 -0.31 -5.29 7.58
C LEU A 125 0.33 -6.67 7.80
N ALA A 126 -0.42 -7.65 8.31
CA ALA A 126 0.07 -9.01 8.46
C ALA A 126 0.39 -9.67 7.11
N SER A 127 -0.46 -9.49 6.10
CA SER A 127 -0.19 -9.95 4.73
C SER A 127 1.06 -9.29 4.14
N ALA A 128 1.29 -8.00 4.41
CA ALA A 128 2.48 -7.29 3.95
C ALA A 128 3.77 -7.85 4.58
N VAL A 129 3.75 -8.29 5.83
CA VAL A 129 4.87 -9.03 6.44
C VAL A 129 5.14 -10.32 5.66
N GLY A 130 4.10 -11.07 5.29
CA GLY A 130 4.23 -12.24 4.43
C GLY A 130 4.82 -11.93 3.05
N LEU A 131 4.37 -10.85 2.40
CA LEU A 131 4.93 -10.38 1.13
C LEU A 131 6.42 -10.02 1.24
N ALA A 132 6.81 -9.36 2.34
CA ALA A 132 8.20 -8.99 2.59
C ALA A 132 9.09 -10.22 2.80
N ILE A 133 8.61 -11.23 3.53
CA ILE A 133 9.28 -12.53 3.70
C ILE A 133 9.43 -13.24 2.35
N ALA A 134 8.36 -13.31 1.55
CA ALA A 134 8.37 -13.98 0.26
C ALA A 134 9.38 -13.35 -0.71
N GLN A 135 9.50 -12.02 -0.74
CA GLN A 135 10.49 -11.32 -1.56
C GLN A 135 11.93 -11.64 -1.12
N LYS A 136 12.22 -11.62 0.20
CA LYS A 136 13.53 -12.00 0.73
C LYS A 136 13.87 -13.46 0.41
N GLN A 137 12.88 -14.35 0.52
CA GLN A 137 13.06 -15.76 0.15
C GLN A 137 13.34 -15.93 -1.35
N LEU A 138 12.63 -15.21 -2.23
CA LEU A 138 12.87 -15.22 -3.67
C LEU A 138 14.30 -14.78 -3.98
N ALA A 139 14.74 -13.66 -3.40
CA ALA A 139 16.10 -13.14 -3.56
C ALA A 139 17.17 -14.16 -3.12
N ALA A 140 16.97 -14.76 -1.94
CA ALA A 140 17.90 -15.76 -1.40
C ALA A 140 17.97 -17.03 -2.25
N ARG A 141 16.82 -17.56 -2.70
CA ARG A 141 16.75 -18.80 -3.49
C ARG A 141 17.25 -18.64 -4.92
N THR A 142 17.16 -17.44 -5.48
CA THR A 142 17.67 -17.13 -6.82
C THR A 142 19.10 -16.61 -6.80
N GLY A 143 19.62 -16.21 -5.64
CA GLY A 143 20.99 -15.77 -5.44
C GLY A 143 21.29 -14.37 -5.99
N ASN A 144 20.29 -13.49 -6.11
CA ASN A 144 20.48 -12.12 -6.61
C ASN A 144 19.65 -11.09 -5.82
N SER A 145 20.17 -10.65 -4.68
CA SER A 145 19.53 -9.66 -3.81
C SER A 145 19.43 -8.27 -4.41
N ASP A 146 20.32 -7.90 -5.34
CA ASP A 146 20.34 -6.57 -5.95
C ASP A 146 19.27 -6.41 -7.02
N LEU A 147 18.90 -7.51 -7.68
CA LEU A 147 17.81 -7.55 -8.66
C LEU A 147 16.43 -7.66 -7.99
N PHE A 148 16.34 -8.49 -6.96
CA PHE A 148 15.13 -8.71 -6.18
C PHE A 148 15.12 -7.84 -4.92
N ASP A 149 15.29 -6.54 -5.14
CA ASP A 149 15.43 -5.49 -4.11
C ASP A 149 14.12 -4.76 -3.77
N GLN A 150 12.99 -5.29 -4.24
CA GLN A 150 11.67 -4.68 -4.11
C GLN A 150 11.34 -4.36 -2.65
N LYS A 151 10.56 -3.29 -2.45
CA LYS A 151 10.02 -2.89 -1.16
C LYS A 151 8.53 -3.25 -1.04
N VAL A 152 8.07 -3.37 0.19
CA VAL A 152 6.65 -3.50 0.57
C VAL A 152 6.29 -2.28 1.40
N TYR A 153 5.42 -1.44 0.85
CA TYR A 153 4.91 -0.25 1.52
C TYR A 153 3.50 -0.51 2.04
N VAL A 154 3.23 -0.05 3.26
CA VAL A 154 1.94 -0.23 3.91
C VAL A 154 1.42 1.11 4.42
N ILE A 155 0.15 1.41 4.20
CA ILE A 155 -0.55 2.47 4.95
C ILE A 155 -1.51 1.81 5.93
N SER A 156 -1.40 2.21 7.19
CA SER A 156 -2.21 1.75 8.32
C SER A 156 -2.72 2.93 9.12
N GLY A 157 -3.66 2.70 10.04
CA GLY A 157 -4.14 3.71 10.99
C GLY A 157 -4.33 3.13 12.39
N ASP A 158 -4.91 3.91 13.28
CA ASP A 158 -5.07 3.59 14.71
C ASP A 158 -5.69 2.21 14.95
N GLY A 159 -6.79 1.91 14.26
CA GLY A 159 -7.47 0.62 14.39
C GLY A 159 -6.59 -0.57 14.01
N CYS A 160 -5.66 -0.42 13.05
CA CYS A 160 -4.69 -1.49 12.75
C CYS A 160 -3.67 -1.65 13.88
N MET A 161 -3.30 -0.57 14.57
CA MET A 161 -2.32 -0.61 15.67
C MET A 161 -2.88 -1.21 16.96
N MET A 162 -4.20 -1.21 17.13
CA MET A 162 -4.91 -1.80 18.27
C MET A 162 -5.14 -3.31 18.12
N GLU A 163 -5.18 -3.82 16.88
CA GLU A 163 -5.45 -5.23 16.60
C GLU A 163 -4.26 -6.13 16.97
N GLY A 164 -4.52 -7.17 17.76
CA GLY A 164 -3.50 -8.13 18.24
C GLY A 164 -2.65 -8.74 17.12
N THR A 165 -3.27 -9.00 15.97
CA THR A 165 -2.59 -9.52 14.77
C THR A 165 -1.44 -8.62 14.30
N SER A 166 -1.56 -7.29 14.46
CA SER A 166 -0.47 -6.37 14.13
C SER A 166 0.74 -6.54 15.05
N HIS A 167 0.51 -6.84 16.34
CA HIS A 167 1.58 -7.07 17.31
C HIS A 167 2.37 -8.33 16.95
N GLU A 168 1.68 -9.43 16.65
CA GLU A 168 2.30 -10.69 16.25
C GLU A 168 3.14 -10.52 14.97
N ALA A 169 2.53 -9.97 13.93
CA ALA A 169 3.18 -9.81 12.63
C ALA A 169 4.37 -8.84 12.70
N CYS A 170 4.24 -7.71 13.42
CA CYS A 170 5.31 -6.73 13.53
C CYS A 170 6.45 -7.19 14.45
N ALA A 171 6.17 -7.97 15.50
CA ALA A 171 7.21 -8.63 16.29
C ALA A 171 8.02 -9.61 15.43
N LEU A 172 7.34 -10.44 14.62
CA LEU A 172 8.00 -11.35 13.68
C LEU A 172 8.82 -10.60 12.63
N ALA A 173 8.30 -9.53 12.05
CA ALA A 173 9.01 -8.73 11.04
C ALA A 173 10.30 -8.10 11.58
N GLY A 174 10.26 -7.63 12.83
CA GLY A 174 11.43 -7.13 13.53
C GLY A 174 12.46 -8.23 13.81
N HIS A 175 12.01 -9.38 14.30
CA HIS A 175 12.86 -10.57 14.49
C HIS A 175 13.55 -11.02 13.20
N GLN A 176 12.82 -11.05 12.08
CA GLN A 176 13.31 -11.42 10.76
C GLN A 176 14.08 -10.30 10.04
N LYS A 177 14.24 -9.12 10.66
CA LYS A 177 14.99 -7.99 10.12
C LYS A 177 14.55 -7.59 8.69
N LEU A 178 13.24 -7.55 8.45
CA LEU A 178 12.65 -7.30 7.14
C LEU A 178 12.83 -5.83 6.67
N ASP A 179 14.04 -5.46 6.29
CA ASP A 179 14.39 -4.10 5.81
C ASP A 179 13.74 -3.68 4.48
N ASN A 180 13.00 -4.59 3.84
CA ASN A 180 12.16 -4.30 2.69
C ASN A 180 10.73 -3.90 3.09
N LEU A 181 10.35 -3.93 4.37
CA LEU A 181 9.04 -3.52 4.85
C LEU A 181 9.08 -2.09 5.40
N ILE A 182 8.23 -1.22 4.84
CA ILE A 182 8.09 0.18 5.22
C ILE A 182 6.62 0.46 5.53
N LEU A 183 6.33 0.70 6.80
CA LEU A 183 5.00 0.98 7.32
C LEU A 183 4.82 2.47 7.54
N PHE A 184 3.78 3.06 6.95
CA PHE A 184 3.25 4.34 7.37
C PHE A 184 2.06 4.12 8.31
N TYR A 185 2.17 4.70 9.49
CA TYR A 185 1.09 4.78 10.45
C TYR A 185 0.52 6.19 10.41
N ASP A 186 -0.72 6.29 9.95
CA ASP A 186 -1.56 7.48 10.02
C ASP A 186 -2.00 7.74 11.46
N ASP A 187 -1.14 8.45 12.22
CA ASP A 187 -1.41 8.90 13.59
C ASP A 187 -2.25 10.19 13.53
N ASN A 188 -3.53 10.01 13.20
CA ASN A 188 -4.49 11.11 13.16
C ASN A 188 -5.20 11.31 14.53
N GLY A 189 -5.13 10.31 15.41
CA GLY A 189 -5.66 10.38 16.77
C GLY A 189 -7.17 10.15 16.86
N ILE A 190 -7.82 9.64 15.81
CA ILE A 190 -9.26 9.47 15.68
C ILE A 190 -9.60 8.04 15.27
N THR A 191 -10.60 7.47 15.93
CA THR A 191 -11.29 6.24 15.55
C THR A 191 -12.77 6.52 15.28
N ILE A 192 -13.55 5.47 15.00
CA ILE A 192 -15.00 5.56 14.83
C ILE A 192 -15.67 6.23 16.05
N GLU A 193 -15.26 5.85 17.27
CA GLU A 193 -15.88 6.34 18.51
C GLU A 193 -15.37 7.71 18.97
N GLY A 194 -14.49 8.37 18.21
CA GLY A 194 -13.91 9.66 18.58
C GLY A 194 -12.40 9.59 18.83
N SER A 195 -11.93 10.35 19.80
CA SER A 195 -10.50 10.41 20.13
C SER A 195 -9.95 9.05 20.53
N THR A 196 -8.80 8.69 19.96
CA THR A 196 -8.00 7.52 20.38
C THR A 196 -7.73 7.49 21.88
N SER A 197 -7.62 8.66 22.54
CA SER A 197 -7.37 8.75 24.00
C SER A 197 -8.43 8.06 24.87
N LEU A 198 -9.62 7.76 24.31
CA LEU A 198 -10.65 6.99 24.99
C LEU A 198 -10.27 5.51 25.21
N ALA A 199 -9.44 4.93 24.33
CA ALA A 199 -9.15 3.50 24.30
C ALA A 199 -7.67 3.13 24.02
N MET A 200 -6.84 4.10 23.64
CA MET A 200 -5.44 3.91 23.28
C MET A 200 -4.58 5.06 23.81
N SER A 201 -3.59 4.70 24.63
CA SER A 201 -2.68 5.63 25.31
C SER A 201 -1.23 5.14 25.33
N GLU A 202 -0.92 4.09 24.57
CA GLU A 202 0.45 3.57 24.47
C GLU A 202 1.36 4.43 23.58
N ASP A 203 2.67 4.30 23.76
CA ASP A 203 3.64 4.80 22.79
C ASP A 203 3.92 3.73 21.72
N VAL A 204 3.23 3.85 20.59
CA VAL A 204 3.42 2.98 19.42
C VAL A 204 4.88 2.99 18.95
N GLY A 205 5.56 4.13 19.00
CA GLY A 205 6.96 4.21 18.60
C GLY A 205 7.87 3.43 19.53
N ALA A 206 7.67 3.53 20.86
CA ALA A 206 8.42 2.73 21.82
C ALA A 206 8.14 1.22 21.65
N ARG A 207 6.88 0.84 21.41
CA ARG A 207 6.49 -0.54 21.12
C ARG A 207 7.19 -1.09 19.87
N PHE A 208 7.20 -0.35 18.77
CA PHE A 208 7.89 -0.76 17.55
C PHE A 208 9.43 -0.80 17.72
N ALA A 209 10.00 0.12 18.49
CA ALA A 209 11.41 0.07 18.85
C ALA A 209 11.74 -1.21 19.64
N ALA A 210 10.86 -1.63 20.56
CA ALA A 210 11.01 -2.89 21.30
C ALA A 210 10.92 -4.13 20.40
N TYR A 211 10.16 -4.08 19.30
CA TYR A 211 10.19 -5.12 18.26
C TYR A 211 11.46 -5.10 17.39
N GLY A 212 12.33 -4.08 17.52
CA GLY A 212 13.55 -3.95 16.73
C GLY A 212 13.38 -3.16 15.42
N TRP A 213 12.31 -2.37 15.28
CA TRP A 213 12.07 -1.54 14.10
C TRP A 213 12.87 -0.23 14.13
N ASN A 214 13.16 0.31 12.94
CA ASN A 214 13.52 1.71 12.79
C ASN A 214 12.27 2.59 12.94
N VAL A 215 12.30 3.58 13.82
CA VAL A 215 11.14 4.42 14.14
C VAL A 215 11.43 5.85 13.69
N LEU A 216 10.61 6.36 12.76
CA LEU A 216 10.67 7.72 12.25
C LEU A 216 9.38 8.45 12.62
N ARG A 217 9.47 9.71 13.04
CA ARG A 217 8.30 10.56 13.34
C ARG A 217 8.33 11.80 12.46
N ILE A 218 7.21 12.11 11.83
CA ILE A 218 7.08 13.26 10.91
C ILE A 218 5.72 13.94 11.06
N ASN A 219 5.63 15.17 10.56
CA ASN A 219 4.35 15.70 10.08
C ASN A 219 4.00 14.98 8.77
N GLY A 220 2.97 14.13 8.81
CA GLY A 220 2.52 13.28 7.70
C GLY A 220 1.86 14.06 6.53
N GLN A 221 1.75 15.38 6.65
CA GLN A 221 1.22 16.29 5.64
C GLN A 221 2.28 17.28 5.15
N CYS A 222 3.54 17.10 5.56
CA CYS A 222 4.67 17.88 5.09
C CYS A 222 5.47 17.08 4.05
N VAL A 223 5.23 17.34 2.76
CA VAL A 223 5.89 16.64 1.63
C VAL A 223 7.41 16.53 1.79
N ARG A 224 8.08 17.57 2.32
CA ARG A 224 9.54 17.54 2.57
C ARG A 224 9.92 16.50 3.62
N GLN A 225 9.19 16.43 4.74
CA GLN A 225 9.48 15.46 5.80
C GLN A 225 9.13 14.04 5.35
N ILE A 226 8.04 13.88 4.60
CA ILE A 226 7.64 12.59 4.00
C ILE A 226 8.74 12.06 3.08
N GLN A 227 9.27 12.89 2.17
CA GLN A 227 10.36 12.51 1.28
C GLN A 227 11.61 12.10 2.06
N ALA A 228 12.00 12.89 3.07
CA ALA A 228 13.16 12.57 3.90
C ALA A 228 12.97 11.24 4.65
N ALA A 229 11.80 10.99 5.23
CA ALA A 229 11.51 9.76 5.95
C ALA A 229 11.46 8.53 5.03
N LEU A 230 10.87 8.65 3.84
CA LEU A 230 10.85 7.57 2.84
C LEU A 230 12.26 7.23 2.35
N MET A 231 13.13 8.23 2.15
CA MET A 231 14.54 7.98 1.83
C MET A 231 15.25 7.22 2.96
N LEU A 232 15.15 7.71 4.20
CA LEU A 232 15.76 7.05 5.36
C LEU A 232 15.24 5.62 5.56
N ALA A 233 13.94 5.39 5.40
CA ALA A 233 13.32 4.07 5.53
C ALA A 233 13.76 3.11 4.42
N ARG A 234 13.89 3.60 3.18
CA ARG A 234 14.33 2.79 2.03
C ARG A 234 15.79 2.35 2.16
N ASP A 235 16.63 3.24 2.67
CA ASP A 235 18.07 3.03 2.85
C ASP A 235 18.41 2.26 4.14
N CYS A 236 17.47 2.20 5.09
CA CYS A 236 17.60 1.41 6.31
C CYS A 236 17.83 -0.08 5.97
N LYS A 237 18.83 -0.68 6.64
CA LYS A 237 19.20 -2.09 6.51
C LYS A 237 19.01 -2.82 7.84
N ASP A 238 18.87 -4.13 7.77
CA ASP A 238 18.80 -5.04 8.93
C ASP A 238 17.63 -4.81 9.90
N LYS A 239 16.64 -4.00 9.52
CA LYS A 239 15.38 -3.83 10.26
C LYS A 239 14.29 -3.21 9.40
N PRO A 240 13.01 -3.58 9.61
CA PRO A 240 11.88 -2.88 9.02
C PRO A 240 11.77 -1.44 9.56
N SER A 241 11.05 -0.57 8.84
CA SER A 241 10.85 0.83 9.24
C SER A 241 9.37 1.15 9.44
N ILE A 242 9.06 1.86 10.53
CA ILE A 242 7.77 2.53 10.75
C ILE A 242 7.98 4.05 10.67
N ILE A 243 7.15 4.69 9.85
CA ILE A 243 7.01 6.14 9.75
C ILE A 243 5.70 6.50 10.43
N ILE A 244 5.78 7.06 11.63
CA ILE A 244 4.65 7.58 12.38
C ILE A 244 4.39 9.00 11.88
N GLY A 245 3.35 9.15 11.07
CA GLY A 245 2.97 10.44 10.49
C GLY A 245 1.83 11.05 11.27
N LYS A 246 2.08 12.19 11.93
CA LYS A 246 1.00 12.99 12.50
C LYS A 246 0.20 13.62 11.35
N THR A 247 -1.09 13.34 11.25
CA THR A 247 -1.99 13.92 10.25
C THR A 247 -3.25 14.48 10.90
N VAL A 248 -4.07 15.17 10.11
CA VAL A 248 -5.43 15.57 10.48
C VAL A 248 -6.41 14.80 9.59
N ILE A 249 -7.27 13.99 10.19
CA ILE A 249 -8.32 13.28 9.45
C ILE A 249 -9.24 14.30 8.76
N GLY A 250 -9.64 14.06 7.51
CA GLY A 250 -10.48 14.99 6.74
C GLY A 250 -9.78 16.29 6.34
N SER A 251 -8.44 16.34 6.36
CA SER A 251 -7.67 17.55 6.03
C SER A 251 -8.12 18.21 4.73
N GLY A 252 -8.40 19.51 4.80
CA GLY A 252 -8.97 20.31 3.72
C GLY A 252 -10.44 20.64 3.91
N SER A 253 -11.19 19.83 4.69
CA SER A 253 -12.55 20.16 5.12
C SER A 253 -12.50 21.27 6.18
N PRO A 254 -13.08 22.46 5.93
CA PRO A 254 -12.97 23.58 6.87
C PRO A 254 -13.65 23.33 8.22
N ASN A 255 -14.78 22.61 8.24
CA ASN A 255 -15.61 22.50 9.43
C ASN A 255 -15.55 21.11 10.08
N MET A 256 -15.16 20.06 9.35
CA MET A 256 -15.19 18.69 9.86
C MET A 256 -13.82 18.03 10.01
N ALA A 257 -12.72 18.65 9.54
CA ALA A 257 -11.38 18.11 9.74
C ALA A 257 -11.05 17.93 11.24
N GLY A 258 -10.40 16.82 11.58
CA GLY A 258 -10.05 16.47 12.95
C GLY A 258 -11.18 15.81 13.77
N SER A 259 -12.36 15.61 13.18
CA SER A 259 -13.51 14.96 13.82
C SER A 259 -13.64 13.47 13.44
N SER A 260 -14.24 12.65 14.31
CA SER A 260 -14.64 11.29 13.93
C SER A 260 -15.81 11.26 12.94
N GLU A 261 -16.54 12.38 12.79
CA GLU A 261 -17.65 12.49 11.85
C GLU A 261 -17.22 12.30 10.38
N VAL A 262 -15.98 12.64 10.04
CA VAL A 262 -15.43 12.41 8.68
C VAL A 262 -14.88 10.99 8.49
N HIS A 263 -14.95 10.12 9.50
CA HIS A 263 -14.39 8.77 9.39
C HIS A 263 -15.17 7.93 8.38
N GLY A 264 -16.49 7.80 8.56
CA GLY A 264 -17.30 6.78 7.86
C GLY A 264 -18.59 7.28 7.21
N ALA A 265 -18.74 8.59 7.04
CA ALA A 265 -19.87 9.19 6.34
C ALA A 265 -19.40 10.16 5.24
N PRO A 266 -20.19 10.36 4.17
CA PRO A 266 -19.97 11.46 3.24
C PRO A 266 -19.92 12.81 3.97
N LEU A 267 -19.11 13.74 3.45
CA LEU A 267 -19.02 15.10 4.01
C LEU A 267 -20.37 15.84 3.97
N GLY A 268 -21.19 15.55 2.97
CA GLY A 268 -22.39 16.33 2.66
C GLY A 268 -22.09 17.41 1.62
N ALA A 269 -23.13 17.81 0.88
CA ALA A 269 -22.97 18.70 -0.27
C ALA A 269 -22.37 20.08 0.09
N GLU A 270 -22.80 20.65 1.22
CA GLU A 270 -22.32 21.96 1.68
C GLU A 270 -20.84 21.90 2.08
N GLU A 271 -20.45 20.91 2.88
CA GLU A 271 -19.07 20.76 3.34
C GLU A 271 -18.13 20.38 2.20
N LEU A 272 -18.58 19.53 1.26
CA LEU A 272 -17.79 19.20 0.08
C LEU A 272 -17.56 20.42 -0.82
N ALA A 273 -18.58 21.26 -1.01
CA ALA A 273 -18.43 22.52 -1.73
C ALA A 273 -17.46 23.48 -1.01
N ALA A 274 -17.56 23.60 0.32
CA ALA A 274 -16.63 24.39 1.13
C ALA A 274 -15.20 23.87 1.03
N THR A 275 -15.02 22.54 1.06
CA THR A 275 -13.74 21.84 0.89
C THR A 275 -13.12 22.15 -0.46
N LYS A 276 -13.89 22.02 -1.56
CA LYS A 276 -13.42 22.35 -2.92
C LYS A 276 -12.94 23.80 -2.99
N LYS A 277 -13.73 24.75 -2.46
CA LYS A 277 -13.36 26.16 -2.42
C LYS A 277 -12.08 26.40 -1.61
N ALA A 278 -11.94 25.76 -0.44
CA ALA A 278 -10.77 25.90 0.41
C ALA A 278 -9.48 25.37 -0.26
N LEU A 279 -9.60 24.34 -1.10
CA LEU A 279 -8.50 23.75 -1.87
C LEU A 279 -8.29 24.44 -3.24
N GLY A 280 -9.05 25.49 -3.58
CA GLY A 280 -8.92 26.22 -4.83
C GLY A 280 -9.54 25.55 -6.06
N PHE A 281 -10.54 24.68 -5.87
CA PHE A 281 -11.33 24.03 -6.91
C PHE A 281 -12.73 24.65 -7.02
N ASP A 282 -13.36 24.50 -8.19
CA ASP A 282 -14.74 24.93 -8.43
C ASP A 282 -15.71 24.08 -7.57
N PRO A 283 -16.48 24.68 -6.65
CA PRO A 283 -17.38 23.94 -5.77
C PRO A 283 -18.56 23.27 -6.50
N THR A 284 -18.84 23.65 -7.75
CA THR A 284 -19.98 23.14 -8.53
C THR A 284 -19.65 21.91 -9.38
N GLN A 285 -18.37 21.57 -9.50
CA GLN A 285 -17.90 20.45 -10.32
C GLN A 285 -17.47 19.28 -9.45
N SER A 286 -17.61 18.06 -9.97
CA SER A 286 -17.17 16.83 -9.32
C SER A 286 -16.32 16.00 -10.27
N PHE A 287 -15.43 15.19 -9.71
CA PHE A 287 -14.50 14.34 -10.46
C PHE A 287 -13.57 15.13 -11.38
N VAL A 288 -13.16 16.34 -10.95
CA VAL A 288 -12.28 17.22 -11.71
C VAL A 288 -10.83 16.79 -11.56
N ILE A 289 -10.18 16.55 -12.69
CA ILE A 289 -8.72 16.41 -12.77
C ILE A 289 -8.22 17.57 -13.62
N PRO A 290 -7.46 18.53 -13.06
CA PRO A 290 -6.88 19.63 -13.83
C PRO A 290 -5.93 19.14 -14.94
N SER A 291 -5.80 19.88 -16.05
CA SER A 291 -4.90 19.52 -17.15
C SER A 291 -3.46 19.38 -16.69
N GLU A 292 -2.97 20.30 -15.87
CA GLU A 292 -1.61 20.28 -15.34
C GLU A 292 -1.35 19.09 -14.41
N VAL A 293 -2.39 18.55 -13.76
CA VAL A 293 -2.31 17.32 -12.97
C VAL A 293 -2.26 16.10 -13.89
N ARG A 294 -3.05 16.08 -14.97
CA ARG A 294 -2.96 15.03 -16.00
C ARG A 294 -1.58 14.99 -16.64
N ASP A 295 -1.03 16.15 -16.99
CA ASP A 295 0.30 16.25 -17.61
C ASP A 295 1.38 15.75 -16.64
N LEU A 296 1.35 16.20 -15.37
CA LEU A 296 2.26 15.70 -14.33
C LEU A 296 2.17 14.18 -14.15
N CYS A 297 0.96 13.63 -14.04
CA CYS A 297 0.78 12.19 -13.92
C CYS A 297 1.28 11.44 -15.18
N GLY A 298 1.07 11.99 -16.37
CA GLY A 298 1.59 11.44 -17.62
C GLY A 298 3.12 11.36 -17.64
N GLU A 299 3.81 12.43 -17.21
CA GLU A 299 5.27 12.46 -17.05
C GLU A 299 5.75 11.41 -16.03
N LEU A 300 5.07 11.31 -14.88
CA LEU A 300 5.40 10.33 -13.85
C LEU A 300 5.23 8.90 -14.37
N ILE A 301 4.12 8.59 -15.06
CA ILE A 301 3.88 7.27 -15.66
C ILE A 301 4.98 6.92 -16.67
N ALA A 302 5.38 7.87 -17.52
CA ALA A 302 6.47 7.66 -18.47
C ALA A 302 7.79 7.32 -17.76
N ALA A 303 8.11 8.04 -16.67
CA ALA A 303 9.30 7.74 -15.86
C ALA A 303 9.23 6.35 -15.21
N LYS A 304 8.07 5.93 -14.69
CA LYS A 304 7.86 4.59 -14.12
C LYS A 304 8.05 3.48 -15.15
N LYS A 305 7.55 3.66 -16.37
CA LYS A 305 7.77 2.72 -17.48
C LYS A 305 9.25 2.62 -17.85
N ALA A 306 9.97 3.74 -17.88
CA ALA A 306 11.41 3.73 -18.12
C ALA A 306 12.18 2.98 -17.02
N GLU A 307 11.82 3.18 -15.74
CA GLU A 307 12.39 2.44 -14.62
C GLU A 307 12.14 0.93 -14.74
N ALA A 308 10.92 0.52 -15.12
CA ALA A 308 10.57 -0.88 -15.36
C ALA A 308 11.35 -1.51 -16.52
N ALA A 309 11.54 -0.76 -17.62
CA ALA A 309 12.34 -1.21 -18.76
C ALA A 309 13.80 -1.48 -18.36
N LEU A 310 14.43 -0.57 -17.61
CA LEU A 310 15.79 -0.75 -17.09
C LEU A 310 15.91 -1.97 -16.17
N TRP A 311 14.91 -2.21 -15.33
CA TRP A 311 14.91 -3.42 -14.50
C TRP A 311 14.73 -4.69 -15.35
N ASN A 312 13.90 -4.65 -16.40
CA ASN A 312 13.70 -5.79 -17.30
C ASN A 312 14.99 -6.15 -18.05
N GLU A 313 15.81 -5.16 -18.43
CA GLU A 313 17.15 -5.38 -18.98
C GLU A 313 18.06 -6.12 -17.98
N LYS A 314 18.09 -5.67 -16.72
CA LYS A 314 18.84 -6.35 -15.65
C LYS A 314 18.34 -7.78 -15.41
N PHE A 315 17.03 -7.99 -15.45
CA PHE A 315 16.42 -9.30 -15.30
C PHE A 315 16.74 -10.24 -16.46
N ALA A 316 16.77 -9.73 -17.70
CA ALA A 316 17.21 -10.50 -18.86
C ALA A 316 18.69 -10.90 -18.75
N ALA A 317 19.56 -9.98 -18.36
CA ALA A 317 20.98 -10.25 -18.13
C ALA A 317 21.19 -11.30 -17.02
N PHE A 318 20.44 -11.20 -15.91
CA PHE A 318 20.46 -12.20 -14.84
C PHE A 318 20.05 -13.58 -15.36
N LYS A 319 18.94 -13.69 -16.10
CA LYS A 319 18.51 -14.98 -16.67
C LYS A 319 19.55 -15.60 -17.60
N ALA A 320 20.25 -14.77 -18.39
CA ALA A 320 21.31 -15.24 -19.29
C ALA A 320 22.55 -15.75 -18.53
N ALA A 321 22.90 -15.11 -17.41
CA ALA A 321 24.04 -15.49 -16.57
C ALA A 321 23.73 -16.58 -15.53
N ALA A 322 22.46 -16.85 -15.23
CA ALA A 322 22.04 -17.76 -14.18
C ALA A 322 22.42 -19.23 -14.46
N SER A 323 22.82 -19.94 -13.40
CA SER A 323 23.07 -21.37 -13.45
C SER A 323 21.80 -22.15 -13.85
N ALA A 324 21.96 -23.41 -14.26
CA ALA A 324 20.80 -24.26 -14.58
C ALA A 324 19.85 -24.41 -13.38
N GLU A 325 20.41 -24.53 -12.17
CA GLU A 325 19.65 -24.65 -10.92
C GLU A 325 18.89 -23.35 -10.57
N GLN A 326 19.54 -22.19 -10.72
CA GLN A 326 18.89 -20.89 -10.49
C GLN A 326 17.75 -20.66 -11.47
N ARG A 327 17.94 -21.00 -12.75
CA ARG A 327 16.89 -20.91 -13.77
C ARG A 327 15.72 -21.83 -13.46
N ALA A 328 15.99 -23.10 -13.15
CA ALA A 328 14.95 -24.05 -12.78
C ALA A 328 14.18 -23.60 -11.52
N THR A 329 14.88 -23.09 -10.52
CA THR A 329 14.25 -22.55 -9.29
C THR A 329 13.36 -21.35 -9.59
N LEU A 330 13.86 -20.39 -10.37
CA LEU A 330 13.08 -19.21 -10.77
C LEU A 330 11.86 -19.61 -11.59
N GLU A 331 12.02 -20.49 -12.57
CA GLU A 331 10.93 -20.98 -13.41
C GLU A 331 9.86 -21.70 -12.61
N ALA A 332 10.25 -22.60 -11.71
CA ALA A 332 9.32 -23.31 -10.85
C ALA A 332 8.51 -22.36 -9.95
N LEU A 333 9.17 -21.35 -9.38
CA LEU A 333 8.51 -20.34 -8.56
C LEU A 333 7.52 -19.48 -9.37
N LEU A 334 7.87 -19.09 -10.58
CA LEU A 334 7.02 -18.23 -11.42
C LEU A 334 5.85 -18.99 -12.04
N GLN A 335 6.07 -20.23 -12.48
CA GLN A 335 5.04 -21.06 -13.09
C GLN A 335 4.21 -21.82 -12.05
N ARG A 336 4.59 -21.76 -10.77
CA ARG A 336 3.99 -22.54 -9.68
C ARG A 336 4.00 -24.04 -10.01
N SER A 337 5.07 -24.51 -10.65
CA SER A 337 5.20 -25.91 -11.06
C SER A 337 5.81 -26.75 -9.94
N VAL A 338 5.41 -28.02 -9.90
CA VAL A 338 5.94 -29.05 -9.01
C VAL A 338 6.59 -30.16 -9.85
N PRO A 339 7.49 -30.98 -9.28
CA PRO A 339 8.05 -32.13 -9.99
C PRO A 339 6.95 -33.02 -10.56
N SER A 340 7.11 -33.52 -11.79
CA SER A 340 6.10 -34.36 -12.46
C SER A 340 5.84 -35.69 -11.73
N ASP A 341 6.81 -36.14 -10.95
CA ASP A 341 6.77 -37.36 -10.12
C ASP A 341 6.39 -37.08 -8.65
N ILE A 342 5.84 -35.88 -8.33
CA ILE A 342 5.56 -35.49 -6.95
C ILE A 342 4.64 -36.49 -6.23
N LEU A 343 3.63 -37.04 -6.92
CA LEU A 343 2.73 -38.04 -6.33
C LEU A 343 3.48 -39.30 -5.91
N ASP A 344 4.36 -39.83 -6.78
CA ASP A 344 5.15 -41.02 -6.47
C ASP A 344 6.11 -40.78 -5.30
N ARG A 345 6.68 -39.57 -5.21
CA ARG A 345 7.53 -39.16 -4.08
C ARG A 345 6.76 -39.12 -2.78
N LEU A 346 5.58 -38.47 -2.78
CA LEU A 346 4.71 -38.36 -1.60
C LEU A 346 4.23 -39.74 -1.14
N LEU A 347 3.83 -40.62 -2.05
CA LEU A 347 3.38 -41.98 -1.72
C LEU A 347 4.50 -42.83 -1.10
N LYS A 348 5.74 -42.69 -1.57
CA LYS A 348 6.90 -43.38 -0.98
C LYS A 348 7.24 -42.88 0.43
N ALA A 349 6.88 -41.64 0.77
CA ALA A 349 7.10 -41.06 2.10
C ALA A 349 6.01 -41.46 3.12
N VAL A 350 4.92 -42.11 2.69
CA VAL A 350 3.88 -42.57 3.63
C VAL A 350 4.41 -43.76 4.44
N PRO A 351 4.45 -43.68 5.78
CA PRO A 351 4.94 -44.78 6.61
C PRO A 351 4.09 -46.04 6.48
N ALA A 352 4.75 -47.19 6.33
CA ALA A 352 4.11 -48.50 6.18
C ALA A 352 3.50 -49.05 7.48
N LYS A 353 3.87 -48.49 8.64
CA LYS A 353 3.32 -48.86 9.95
C LYS A 353 2.27 -47.85 10.38
N GLU A 354 1.29 -48.30 11.15
CA GLU A 354 0.32 -47.42 11.79
C GLU A 354 1.05 -46.37 12.64
N THR A 355 0.73 -45.11 12.40
CA THR A 355 1.31 -43.96 13.11
C THR A 355 0.28 -42.84 13.20
N ALA A 356 0.48 -41.90 14.12
CA ALA A 356 -0.35 -40.72 14.19
C ALA A 356 -0.17 -39.86 12.92
N THR A 357 -1.25 -39.29 12.40
CA THR A 357 -1.21 -38.49 11.16
C THR A 357 -0.29 -37.27 11.24
N ARG A 358 -0.03 -36.74 12.45
CA ARG A 358 0.98 -35.68 12.66
C ARG A 358 2.42 -36.16 12.42
N ASN A 359 2.72 -37.44 12.66
CA ASN A 359 4.03 -38.02 12.43
C ASN A 359 4.22 -38.29 10.94
N SER A 360 3.23 -38.94 10.29
CA SER A 360 3.28 -39.17 8.84
C SER A 360 3.29 -37.85 8.06
N GLY A 361 2.56 -36.82 8.53
CA GLY A 361 2.65 -35.49 7.95
C GLY A 361 4.04 -34.87 8.07
N GLY A 362 4.73 -35.08 9.19
CA GLY A 362 6.11 -34.62 9.39
C GLY A 362 7.16 -35.40 8.59
N GLU A 363 6.89 -36.63 8.18
CA GLU A 363 7.76 -37.40 7.26
C GLU A 363 7.52 -37.00 5.79
N ILE A 364 6.32 -36.55 5.45
CA ILE A 364 5.94 -36.11 4.10
C ILE A 364 6.46 -34.70 3.78
N MET A 365 6.47 -33.80 4.77
CA MET A 365 7.02 -32.43 4.64
C MET A 365 8.53 -32.43 4.68
#